data_AF-A0A9P6H347-F1
#
_entry.id   AF-A0A9P6H347-F1
#
_cell.length_a   1.000
_cell.length_b   1.000
_cell.length_c   1.000
_cell.angle_alpha   90.00
_cell.angle_beta   90.00
_cell.angle_gamma   90.00
#
_symmetry.space_group_name_H-M   'P 1'
#
loop_
_entity.id
_entity.type
_entity.pdbx_description
1 polymer ?
#
loop_
_entity_poly.entity_id
_entity_poly.type
_entity_poly.pdbx_seq_one_letter_code
_entity_poly.pdbx_strand_id
1 'polypeptide(L)'
;PKVKFFLTGHLEPQIREGFCLPLLAEATDIFLLHDVKPSLVNKDIRLYFEQSFRDLALRRQGLDDWPTEEQLDFLCERAAGLFVYAVATVKFIDGQNSNPRKRLDILLRMPKSTAQEGKIKFNENTTLDSLYTSILKEAFSDDVPEDDPKVRSVLGAVVLAANPLSPSNIATLLGFDSEDVTPFLSSVHSLLILREDANHPVRPFHKSFPDFITDPTRCINQRFHIFPPNHHLQLLVGCLELMDRELERNMCKLPEATINSEVEQHISSALQYACKSWHKHFTTEDMVHQPKFTSALCRFLEKKFLFWLEVLSVLGATREAVVALGVVAKWLKESPMLDLVNDCFKFVTTFFEVISESAPHVYHSALPLSPHTSIVQEKY
;
A
#
# COMPACT_ATOMS: atom_id res chain seq x y z
N PRO A 1 33.62 18.22 -7.33
CA PRO A 1 32.70 18.42 -6.18
C PRO A 1 32.81 17.25 -5.18
N LYS A 2 33.08 17.52 -3.90
CA LYS A 2 33.00 16.50 -2.85
C LYS A 2 31.53 16.41 -2.41
N VAL A 3 30.83 15.37 -2.84
CA VAL A 3 29.44 15.11 -2.44
C VAL A 3 29.47 14.42 -1.07
N LYS A 4 28.67 14.92 -0.12
CA LYS A 4 28.42 14.26 1.16
C LYS A 4 27.05 13.60 1.11
N PHE A 5 26.95 12.38 1.62
CA PHE A 5 25.70 11.63 1.68
C PHE A 5 25.22 11.56 3.13
N PHE A 6 23.91 11.73 3.34
CA PHE A 6 23.25 11.41 4.60
C PHE A 6 22.37 10.20 4.37
N LEU A 7 22.60 9.12 5.13
CA LEU A 7 21.94 7.84 4.97
C LEU A 7 21.23 7.47 6.27
N THR A 8 20.01 6.96 6.15
CA THR A 8 19.21 6.46 7.28
C THR A 8 18.75 5.05 6.97
N GLY A 9 18.83 4.13 7.93
CA GLY A 9 18.39 2.75 7.77
C GLY A 9 18.28 2.03 9.10
N HIS A 10 17.64 0.86 9.09
CA HIS A 10 17.68 -0.05 10.24
C HIS A 10 19.09 -0.62 10.42
N LEU A 11 19.45 -0.97 11.66
CA LEU A 11 20.70 -1.69 11.95
C LEU A 11 20.61 -3.13 11.47
N GLU A 12 20.82 -3.35 10.18
CA GLU A 12 21.02 -4.68 9.64
C GLU A 12 22.50 -5.06 9.73
N PRO A 13 22.85 -6.27 10.21
CA PRO A 13 24.24 -6.67 10.39
C PRO A 13 25.09 -6.48 9.14
N GLN A 14 24.54 -6.82 7.96
CA GLN A 14 25.20 -6.71 6.67
C GLN A 14 25.55 -5.26 6.31
N ILE A 15 24.63 -4.32 6.59
CA ILE A 15 24.85 -2.89 6.36
C ILE A 15 25.92 -2.37 7.33
N ARG A 16 25.83 -2.74 8.60
CA ARG A 16 26.81 -2.34 9.63
C ARG A 16 28.21 -2.82 9.30
N GLU A 17 28.35 -4.09 8.92
CA GLU A 17 29.64 -4.68 8.53
C GLU A 17 30.22 -3.99 7.30
N GLY A 18 29.39 -3.63 6.31
CA GLY A 18 29.81 -2.85 5.16
C GLY A 18 30.41 -1.49 5.54
N PHE A 19 29.77 -0.75 6.45
CA PHE A 19 30.28 0.55 6.93
C PHE A 19 31.51 0.44 7.85
N CYS A 20 31.82 -0.76 8.37
CA CYS A 20 33.05 -1.01 9.13
C CYS A 20 34.26 -1.31 8.23
N LEU A 21 34.10 -1.41 6.90
CA LEU A 21 35.23 -1.60 5.99
C LEU A 21 36.16 -0.36 5.98
N PRO A 22 37.50 -0.52 5.91
CA PRO A 22 38.46 0.56 6.16
C PRO A 22 38.19 1.86 5.38
N LEU A 23 37.87 1.76 4.09
CA LEU A 23 37.61 2.92 3.22
C LEU A 23 36.35 3.70 3.63
N LEU A 24 35.32 3.01 4.15
CA LEU A 24 34.06 3.63 4.55
C LEU A 24 34.10 4.07 6.02
N ALA A 25 34.77 3.31 6.89
CA ALA A 25 34.90 3.62 8.30
C ALA A 25 35.62 4.96 8.53
N GLU A 26 36.65 5.27 7.74
CA GLU A 26 37.36 6.56 7.81
C GLU A 26 36.55 7.73 7.24
N ALA A 27 35.56 7.44 6.38
CA ALA A 27 34.78 8.44 5.64
C ALA A 27 33.35 8.63 6.16
N THR A 28 32.92 7.83 7.14
CA THR A 28 31.53 7.77 7.61
C THR A 28 31.44 7.99 9.12
N ASP A 29 30.64 8.96 9.54
CA ASP A 29 30.21 9.10 10.93
C ASP A 29 28.92 8.30 11.13
N ILE A 30 28.94 7.34 12.07
CA ILE A 30 27.77 6.50 12.39
C ILE A 30 27.10 7.03 13.66
N PHE A 31 25.81 7.34 13.56
CA PHE A 31 24.98 7.76 14.69
C PHE A 31 23.92 6.70 15.00
N LEU A 32 24.02 6.06 16.17
CA LEU A 32 23.09 5.04 16.61
C LEU A 32 21.94 5.70 17.39
N LEU A 33 20.74 5.74 16.79
CA LEU A 33 19.56 6.36 17.39
C LEU A 33 19.15 5.74 18.75
N HIS A 34 19.45 4.45 18.99
CA HIS A 34 19.13 3.79 20.26
C HIS A 34 20.11 4.13 21.40
N ASP A 35 21.26 4.74 21.11
CA ASP A 35 22.22 5.20 22.12
C ASP A 35 21.86 6.57 22.70
N VAL A 36 20.81 7.22 22.16
CA VAL A 36 20.31 8.48 22.68
C VAL A 36 19.65 8.25 24.04
N LYS A 37 20.04 9.06 25.03
CA LYS A 37 19.50 8.98 26.39
C LYS A 37 17.97 9.08 26.37
N PRO A 38 17.22 8.14 26.98
CA PRO A 38 15.75 8.18 27.03
C PRO A 38 15.19 9.49 27.60
N SER A 39 15.91 10.11 28.54
CA SER A 39 15.54 11.42 29.11
C SER A 39 15.53 12.55 28.07
N LEU A 40 16.43 12.49 27.08
CA LEU A 40 16.49 13.48 26.01
C LEU A 40 15.33 13.25 25.03
N VAL A 41 15.07 12.00 24.65
CA VAL A 41 13.94 11.64 23.79
C VAL A 41 12.60 12.09 24.40
N ASN A 42 12.39 11.84 25.69
CA ASN A 42 11.17 12.28 26.38
C ASN A 42 11.05 13.80 26.44
N LYS A 43 12.16 14.53 26.60
CA LYS A 43 12.17 15.99 26.55
C LYS A 43 11.77 16.50 25.15
N ASP A 44 12.31 15.89 24.10
CA ASP A 44 11.99 16.30 22.72
C ASP A 44 10.54 15.94 22.34
N ILE A 45 10.01 14.82 22.83
CA ILE A 45 8.58 14.47 22.69
C ILE A 45 7.70 15.50 23.39
N ARG A 46 8.05 15.91 24.62
CA ARG A 46 7.32 16.97 25.33
C ARG A 46 7.31 18.26 24.54
N LEU A 47 8.49 18.71 24.09
CA LEU A 47 8.63 19.92 23.27
C LEU A 47 7.78 19.83 21.99
N TYR A 48 7.75 18.67 21.33
CA TYR A 48 6.92 18.43 20.16
C TYR A 48 5.43 18.58 20.48
N PHE A 49 4.94 18.00 21.58
CA PHE A 49 3.54 18.14 22.00
C PHE A 49 3.19 19.58 22.35
N GLU A 50 4.02 20.26 23.17
CA GLU A 50 3.82 21.66 23.55
C GLU A 50 3.68 22.55 22.32
N GLN A 51 4.63 22.44 21.39
CA GLN A 51 4.63 23.24 20.17
C GLN A 51 3.42 22.90 19.28
N SER A 52 3.12 21.61 19.09
CA SER A 52 2.01 21.17 18.25
C SER A 52 0.65 21.61 18.79
N PHE A 53 0.44 21.52 20.09
CA PHE A 53 -0.82 21.93 20.71
C PHE A 53 -0.95 23.44 20.81
N ARG A 54 0.16 24.18 20.99
CA ARG A 54 0.18 25.63 20.83
C ARG A 54 -0.24 26.06 19.43
N ASP A 55 0.34 25.45 18.40
CA ASP A 55 0.00 25.73 17.00
C ASP A 55 -1.45 25.34 16.68
N LEU A 56 -1.99 24.31 17.34
CA LEU A 56 -3.39 23.93 17.25
C LEU A 56 -4.32 24.96 17.92
N ALA A 57 -3.97 25.43 19.13
CA ALA A 57 -4.73 26.44 19.86
C ALA A 57 -4.76 27.80 19.12
N LEU A 58 -3.71 28.13 18.38
CA LEU A 58 -3.69 29.32 17.51
C LEU A 58 -4.64 29.20 16.31
N ARG A 59 -4.88 27.98 15.80
CA ARG A 59 -5.72 27.72 14.62
C ARG A 59 -7.18 27.43 14.95
N ARG A 60 -7.51 27.02 16.18
CA ARG A 60 -8.86 26.60 16.59
C ARG A 60 -9.34 27.35 17.83
N GLN A 61 -10.58 27.82 17.78
CA GLN A 61 -11.21 28.51 18.91
C GLN A 61 -11.54 27.55 20.07
N GLY A 62 -11.52 28.04 21.31
CA GLY A 62 -11.94 27.29 22.51
C GLY A 62 -10.86 26.38 23.14
N LEU A 63 -9.59 26.61 22.79
CA LEU A 63 -8.43 25.88 23.31
C LEU A 63 -7.51 26.77 24.19
N ASP A 64 -8.10 27.75 24.88
CA ASP A 64 -7.36 28.56 25.85
C ASP A 64 -6.85 27.68 27.01
N ASP A 65 -5.59 27.90 27.40
CA ASP A 65 -4.88 27.15 28.45
C ASP A 65 -5.01 25.62 28.32
N TRP A 66 -4.93 25.12 27.08
CA TRP A 66 -5.10 23.71 26.76
C TRP A 66 -3.94 23.16 25.90
N PRO A 67 -3.51 21.90 26.12
CA PRO A 67 -3.89 21.00 27.21
C PRO A 67 -3.29 21.43 28.55
N THR A 68 -3.77 20.85 29.66
CA THR A 68 -3.14 21.09 30.98
C THR A 68 -1.78 20.39 31.08
N GLU A 69 -0.91 20.86 31.97
CA GLU A 69 0.39 20.21 32.24
C GLU A 69 0.24 18.73 32.61
N GLU A 70 -0.77 18.38 33.41
CA GLU A 70 -1.05 16.98 33.77
C GLU A 70 -1.44 16.12 32.56
N GLN A 71 -2.22 16.66 31.63
CA GLN A 71 -2.60 15.96 30.40
C GLN A 71 -1.39 15.78 29.49
N LEU A 72 -0.52 16.79 29.41
CA LEU A 72 0.71 16.74 28.64
C LEU A 72 1.70 15.71 29.23
N ASP A 73 1.88 15.69 30.55
CA ASP A 73 2.68 14.71 31.27
C ASP A 73 2.19 13.30 30.96
N PHE A 74 0.88 13.06 31.02
CA PHE A 74 0.28 11.78 30.69
C PHE A 74 0.59 11.34 29.25
N LEU A 75 0.48 12.24 28.28
CA LEU A 75 0.80 11.93 26.88
C LEU A 75 2.29 11.62 26.68
N CYS A 76 3.18 12.34 27.39
CA CYS A 76 4.62 12.09 27.35
C CYS A 76 4.98 10.73 27.95
N GLU A 77 4.44 10.40 29.13
CA GLU A 77 4.59 9.08 29.74
C GLU A 77 4.11 7.98 28.80
N ARG A 78 2.94 8.18 28.19
CA ARG A 78 2.33 7.19 27.32
C ARG A 78 3.04 7.02 25.99
N ALA A 79 3.70 8.04 25.48
CA ALA A 79 4.52 7.93 24.28
C ALA A 79 5.68 6.94 24.46
N ALA A 80 6.16 6.72 25.69
CA ALA A 80 7.20 5.75 26.02
C ALA A 80 8.45 5.86 25.10
N GLY A 81 8.85 7.08 24.74
CA GLY A 81 9.97 7.35 23.84
C GLY A 81 9.67 7.22 22.33
N LEU A 82 8.43 6.94 21.94
CA LEU A 82 8.04 6.73 20.54
C LEU A 82 7.53 8.03 19.91
N PHE A 83 8.35 8.67 19.08
CA PHE A 83 7.93 9.85 18.31
C PHE A 83 6.72 9.58 17.40
N VAL A 84 6.63 8.38 16.83
CA VAL A 84 5.46 7.99 16.02
C VAL A 84 4.15 8.04 16.83
N TYR A 85 4.20 7.71 18.13
CA TYR A 85 3.05 7.87 19.01
C TYR A 85 2.66 9.34 19.15
N ALA A 86 3.64 10.21 19.40
CA ALA A 86 3.39 11.64 19.56
C ALA A 86 2.80 12.27 18.30
N VAL A 87 3.36 11.95 17.13
CA VAL A 87 2.86 12.44 15.84
C VAL A 87 1.46 11.92 15.55
N ALA A 88 1.19 10.62 15.73
CA ALA A 88 -0.12 10.05 15.49
C ALA A 88 -1.18 10.61 16.46
N THR A 89 -0.83 10.84 17.72
CA THR A 89 -1.67 11.51 18.73
C THR A 89 -2.03 12.93 18.31
N VAL A 90 -1.04 13.76 17.96
CA VAL A 90 -1.29 15.13 17.51
C VAL A 90 -2.17 15.15 16.26
N LYS A 91 -1.86 14.33 15.26
CA LYS A 91 -2.68 14.23 14.05
C LYS A 91 -4.10 13.78 14.35
N PHE A 92 -4.28 12.80 15.24
CA PHE A 92 -5.60 12.35 15.65
C PHE A 92 -6.34 13.49 16.32
N ILE A 93 -5.74 14.24 17.23
CA ILE A 93 -6.40 15.37 17.88
C ILE A 93 -6.75 16.50 16.88
N ASP A 94 -5.89 16.77 15.89
CA ASP A 94 -6.06 17.82 14.88
C ASP A 94 -6.88 17.38 13.64
N GLY A 95 -7.94 16.58 13.83
CA GLY A 95 -8.82 16.20 12.71
C GLY A 95 -9.76 17.33 12.29
N GLN A 96 -9.89 17.60 10.99
CA GLN A 96 -10.62 18.76 10.43
C GLN A 96 -12.07 18.91 10.97
N ASN A 97 -12.79 17.81 11.14
CA ASN A 97 -14.19 17.81 11.63
C ASN A 97 -14.33 17.21 13.04
N SER A 98 -13.28 17.31 13.86
CA SER A 98 -13.25 16.73 15.20
C SER A 98 -13.06 17.77 16.29
N ASN A 99 -13.52 17.44 17.50
CA ASN A 99 -13.29 18.26 18.69
C ASN A 99 -11.99 17.80 19.39
N PRO A 100 -10.94 18.66 19.44
CA PRO A 100 -9.65 18.30 20.05
C PRO A 100 -9.74 17.87 21.51
N ARG A 101 -10.61 18.51 22.30
CA ARG A 101 -10.83 18.15 23.72
C ARG A 101 -11.42 16.75 23.84
N LYS A 102 -12.45 16.43 23.05
CA LYS A 102 -13.05 15.08 23.04
C LYS A 102 -12.04 14.01 22.62
N ARG A 103 -11.22 14.29 21.60
CA ARG A 103 -10.19 13.35 21.14
C ARG A 103 -9.08 13.15 22.16
N LEU A 104 -8.66 14.21 22.83
CA LEU A 104 -7.75 14.08 23.96
C LEU A 104 -8.37 13.25 25.09
N ASP A 105 -9.63 13.51 25.47
CA ASP A 105 -10.33 12.75 26.51
C ASP A 105 -10.41 11.24 26.18
N ILE A 106 -10.63 10.88 24.91
CA ILE A 106 -10.58 9.48 24.46
C ILE A 106 -9.21 8.86 24.77
N LEU A 107 -8.12 9.57 24.46
CA LEU A 107 -6.77 9.08 24.70
C LEU A 107 -6.44 8.98 26.20
N LEU A 108 -6.91 9.92 27.01
CA LEU A 108 -6.71 9.94 28.46
C LEU A 108 -7.48 8.81 29.18
N ARG A 109 -8.62 8.38 28.62
CA ARG A 109 -9.44 7.27 29.15
C ARG A 109 -8.91 5.89 28.80
N MET A 110 -7.92 5.80 27.90
CA MET A 110 -7.32 4.51 27.57
C MET A 110 -6.70 3.88 28.83
N PRO A 111 -6.94 2.59 29.11
CA PRO A 111 -6.29 1.91 30.23
C PRO A 111 -4.78 2.10 30.14
N LYS A 112 -4.14 2.43 31.27
CA LYS A 112 -2.69 2.20 31.39
C LYS A 112 -2.53 0.71 31.19
N SER A 113 -1.76 0.30 30.16
CA SER A 113 -1.53 -1.13 29.91
C SER A 113 -0.96 -1.70 31.19
N THR A 114 -1.73 -2.51 31.90
CA THR A 114 -1.29 -3.14 33.14
C THR A 114 -0.23 -4.13 32.72
N ALA A 115 1.04 -3.74 32.89
CA ALA A 115 2.09 -4.71 33.06
C ALA A 115 1.63 -5.61 34.21
N GLN A 116 1.17 -6.82 33.89
CA GLN A 116 1.15 -7.88 34.88
C GLN A 116 2.56 -7.94 35.45
N GLU A 117 2.65 -7.72 36.76
CA GLU A 117 3.87 -7.74 37.53
C GLU A 117 4.71 -8.95 37.12
N GLY A 118 5.89 -8.68 36.57
CA GLY A 118 7.00 -9.63 36.61
C GLY A 118 7.72 -9.95 35.30
N LYS A 119 7.10 -10.00 34.11
CA LYS A 119 7.78 -10.61 32.94
C LYS A 119 7.39 -10.12 31.52
N ILE A 120 7.07 -8.86 31.27
CA ILE A 120 7.08 -8.35 29.88
C ILE A 120 7.68 -6.95 29.89
N LYS A 121 8.87 -6.80 29.29
CA LYS A 121 9.46 -5.49 28.95
C LYS A 121 8.37 -4.66 28.26
N PHE A 122 8.20 -3.38 28.60
CA PHE A 122 7.43 -2.44 27.78
C PHE A 122 7.77 -2.69 26.31
N ASN A 123 6.88 -3.31 25.54
CA ASN A 123 7.12 -3.52 24.12
C ASN A 123 6.57 -2.29 23.42
N GLU A 124 7.41 -1.64 22.63
CA GLU A 124 7.08 -0.45 21.83
C GLU A 124 5.77 -0.66 21.03
N ASN A 125 5.52 -1.91 20.65
CA ASN A 125 4.33 -2.35 19.92
C ASN A 125 3.03 -2.19 20.71
N THR A 126 2.91 -2.58 22.00
CA THR A 126 1.60 -2.51 22.70
C THR A 126 1.10 -1.07 22.85
N THR A 127 2.00 -0.12 23.06
CA THR A 127 1.65 1.30 23.14
C THR A 127 1.02 1.79 21.83
N LEU A 128 1.66 1.49 20.70
CA LEU A 128 1.15 1.85 19.37
C LEU A 128 -0.11 1.09 19.00
N ASP A 129 -0.19 -0.20 19.33
CA ASP A 129 -1.34 -1.05 19.07
C ASP A 129 -2.58 -0.51 19.81
N SER A 130 -2.41 -0.04 21.04
CA SER A 130 -3.48 0.60 21.82
C SER A 130 -3.94 1.93 21.20
N LEU A 131 -3.01 2.72 20.67
CA LEU A 131 -3.31 4.00 20.00
C LEU A 131 -4.06 3.75 18.70
N TYR A 132 -3.55 2.87 17.84
CA TYR A 132 -4.18 2.52 16.56
C TYR A 132 -5.56 1.92 16.76
N THR A 133 -5.72 1.02 17.73
CA THR A 133 -7.03 0.46 18.07
C THR A 133 -8.01 1.55 18.49
N SER A 134 -7.58 2.51 19.31
CA SER A 134 -8.46 3.61 19.75
C SER A 134 -8.84 4.55 18.61
N ILE A 135 -7.88 4.88 17.73
CA ILE A 135 -8.15 5.69 16.54
C ILE A 135 -9.15 4.98 15.62
N LEU A 136 -8.99 3.68 15.38
CA LEU A 136 -9.90 2.90 14.53
C LEU A 136 -11.30 2.79 15.13
N LYS A 137 -11.42 2.58 16.45
CA LYS A 137 -12.71 2.55 17.14
C LYS A 137 -13.44 3.89 17.07
N GLU A 138 -12.73 5.00 17.24
CA GLU A 138 -13.31 6.33 17.10
C GLU A 138 -13.71 6.63 15.65
N ALA A 139 -12.88 6.22 14.69
CA ALA A 139 -13.15 6.45 13.26
C ALA A 139 -14.37 5.65 12.76
N PHE A 140 -14.62 4.48 13.35
CA PHE A 140 -15.69 3.56 12.95
C PHE A 140 -16.55 3.24 14.19
N SER A 141 -17.36 4.22 14.59
CA SER A 141 -18.32 4.10 15.70
C SER A 141 -19.40 3.05 15.43
N ASP A 142 -20.32 2.90 16.37
CA ASP A 142 -21.45 1.95 16.33
C ASP A 142 -22.41 2.19 15.14
N ASP A 143 -22.33 3.35 14.48
CA ASP A 143 -23.13 3.68 13.29
C ASP A 143 -22.69 2.90 12.04
N VAL A 144 -21.44 2.40 12.03
CA VAL A 144 -20.93 1.54 10.96
C VAL A 144 -21.10 0.08 11.41
N PRO A 145 -21.74 -0.80 10.62
CA PRO A 145 -21.90 -2.20 10.98
C PRO A 145 -20.56 -2.87 11.33
N GLU A 146 -20.54 -3.70 12.36
CA GLU A 146 -19.33 -4.39 12.82
C GLU A 146 -18.73 -5.30 11.73
N ASP A 147 -19.59 -5.86 10.88
CA ASP A 147 -19.22 -6.71 9.75
C ASP A 147 -19.10 -5.97 8.41
N ASP A 148 -19.09 -4.63 8.40
CA ASP A 148 -18.98 -3.86 7.15
C ASP A 148 -17.69 -4.25 6.40
N PRO A 149 -17.80 -4.93 5.23
CA PRO A 149 -16.64 -5.38 4.48
C PRO A 149 -15.82 -4.21 3.92
N LYS A 150 -16.41 -3.01 3.81
CA LYS A 150 -15.73 -1.79 3.33
C LYS A 150 -14.55 -1.43 4.23
N VAL A 151 -14.70 -1.60 5.55
CA VAL A 151 -13.66 -1.27 6.53
C VAL A 151 -12.38 -2.03 6.22
N ARG A 152 -12.47 -3.35 6.14
CA ARG A 152 -11.32 -4.21 5.90
C ARG A 152 -10.83 -4.11 4.45
N SER A 153 -11.75 -4.03 3.48
CA SER A 153 -11.37 -3.95 2.06
C SER A 153 -10.55 -2.69 1.76
N VAL A 154 -10.99 -1.51 2.22
CA VAL A 154 -10.30 -0.24 1.96
C VAL A 154 -8.98 -0.17 2.71
N LEU A 155 -8.96 -0.51 4.01
CA LEU A 155 -7.70 -0.53 4.78
C LEU A 155 -6.70 -1.56 4.22
N GLY A 156 -7.19 -2.73 3.82
CA GLY A 156 -6.41 -3.77 3.17
C GLY A 156 -5.79 -3.29 1.86
N ALA A 157 -6.55 -2.58 1.03
CA ALA A 157 -6.02 -1.97 -0.19
C ALA A 157 -4.92 -0.93 0.12
N VAL A 158 -5.10 -0.08 1.13
CA VAL A 158 -4.08 0.92 1.51
C VAL A 158 -2.77 0.28 1.98
N VAL A 159 -2.84 -0.81 2.75
CA VAL A 159 -1.64 -1.42 3.36
C VAL A 159 -0.98 -2.49 2.50
N LEU A 160 -1.71 -3.12 1.56
CA LEU A 160 -1.22 -4.24 0.75
C LEU A 160 -1.03 -3.93 -0.74
N ALA A 161 -1.36 -2.71 -1.19
CA ALA A 161 -1.11 -2.31 -2.57
C ALA A 161 0.39 -2.40 -2.91
N ALA A 162 0.72 -2.97 -4.07
CA ALA A 162 2.10 -3.11 -4.53
C ALA A 162 2.77 -1.75 -4.78
N ASN A 163 1.97 -0.78 -5.22
CA ASN A 163 2.29 0.64 -5.25
C ASN A 163 1.12 1.39 -4.60
N PRO A 164 1.38 2.47 -3.85
CA PRO A 164 0.32 3.27 -3.24
C PRO A 164 -0.77 3.67 -4.25
N LEU A 165 -2.03 3.45 -3.89
CA LEU A 165 -3.21 3.76 -4.70
C LEU A 165 -3.86 5.06 -4.23
N SER A 166 -4.44 5.82 -5.15
CA SER A 166 -5.30 6.96 -4.81
C SER A 166 -6.65 6.47 -4.26
N PRO A 167 -7.41 7.32 -3.53
CA PRO A 167 -8.77 6.99 -3.12
C PRO A 167 -9.66 6.56 -4.31
N SER A 168 -9.56 7.27 -5.44
CA SER A 168 -10.28 6.93 -6.67
C SER A 168 -9.93 5.53 -7.20
N ASN A 169 -8.64 5.18 -7.25
CA ASN A 169 -8.21 3.87 -7.74
C ASN A 169 -8.59 2.74 -6.79
N ILE A 170 -8.57 2.98 -5.47
CA ILE A 170 -9.06 2.01 -4.48
C ILE A 170 -10.55 1.74 -4.71
N ALA A 171 -11.36 2.79 -4.89
CA ALA A 171 -12.79 2.65 -5.19
C ALA A 171 -13.02 1.84 -6.46
N THR A 172 -12.31 2.17 -7.55
CA THR A 172 -12.41 1.47 -8.84
C THR A 172 -12.05 -0.02 -8.73
N LEU A 173 -10.95 -0.36 -8.05
CA LEU A 173 -10.48 -1.74 -7.94
C LEU A 173 -11.34 -2.60 -7.01
N LEU A 174 -11.91 -1.99 -5.96
CA LEU A 174 -12.78 -2.69 -5.01
C LEU A 174 -14.26 -2.70 -5.43
N GLY A 175 -14.64 -1.93 -6.45
CA GLY A 175 -16.02 -1.79 -6.90
C GLY A 175 -16.89 -0.96 -5.93
N PHE A 176 -16.29 0.02 -5.25
CA PHE A 176 -17.01 0.96 -4.39
C PHE A 176 -17.22 2.31 -5.07
N ASP A 177 -18.13 3.11 -4.53
CA ASP A 177 -18.24 4.52 -4.91
C ASP A 177 -17.05 5.32 -4.37
N SER A 178 -16.48 6.18 -5.21
CA SER A 178 -15.42 7.11 -4.81
C SER A 178 -15.88 8.09 -3.72
N GLU A 179 -17.17 8.43 -3.69
CA GLU A 179 -17.80 9.28 -2.68
C GLU A 179 -17.84 8.61 -1.31
N ASP A 180 -17.76 7.27 -1.25
CA ASP A 180 -17.70 6.50 0.00
C ASP A 180 -16.27 6.33 0.53
N VAL A 181 -15.29 6.17 -0.37
CA VAL A 181 -13.90 5.84 0.01
C VAL A 181 -13.16 7.06 0.58
N THR A 182 -13.40 8.25 0.03
CA THR A 182 -12.67 9.47 0.48
C THR A 182 -13.03 9.87 1.91
N PRO A 183 -14.32 9.94 2.32
CA PRO A 183 -14.69 10.19 3.71
C PRO A 183 -14.19 9.09 4.64
N PHE A 184 -14.26 7.82 4.19
CA PHE A 184 -13.75 6.68 4.95
C PHE A 184 -12.27 6.85 5.30
N LEU A 185 -11.42 7.17 4.33
CA LEU A 185 -9.99 7.37 4.55
C LEU A 185 -9.74 8.61 5.42
N SER A 186 -10.56 9.65 5.25
CA SER A 186 -10.49 10.87 6.08
C SER A 186 -10.75 10.60 7.56
N SER A 187 -11.59 9.62 7.91
CA SER A 187 -11.83 9.22 9.30
C SER A 187 -10.57 8.67 9.99
N VAL A 188 -9.65 8.07 9.23
CA VAL A 188 -8.38 7.49 9.72
C VAL A 188 -7.14 8.30 9.29
N HIS A 189 -7.31 9.58 8.94
CA HIS A 189 -6.22 10.43 8.43
C HIS A 189 -4.97 10.49 9.32
N SER A 190 -5.10 10.29 10.64
CA SER A 190 -3.97 10.30 11.56
C SER A 190 -3.01 9.14 11.36
N LEU A 191 -3.49 8.05 10.75
CA LEU A 191 -2.72 6.85 10.42
C LEU A 191 -2.15 6.90 8.99
N LEU A 192 -2.57 7.89 8.19
CA LEU A 192 -2.31 7.97 6.76
C LEU A 192 -1.59 9.27 6.37
N ILE A 193 -1.04 9.26 5.17
CA ILE A 193 -0.64 10.45 4.43
C ILE A 193 -1.70 10.64 3.36
N LEU A 194 -2.62 11.57 3.62
CA LEU A 194 -3.67 11.99 2.70
C LEU A 194 -3.36 13.40 2.20
N ARG A 195 -3.65 13.64 0.93
CA ARG A 195 -3.65 14.97 0.32
C ARG A 195 -5.07 15.30 -0.14
N GLU A 196 -5.34 16.58 -0.35
CA GLU A 196 -6.66 17.05 -0.80
C GLU A 196 -7.04 16.54 -2.19
N ASP A 197 -6.04 16.29 -3.04
CA ASP A 197 -6.24 15.68 -4.36
C ASP A 197 -6.57 14.19 -4.23
N ALA A 198 -7.79 13.80 -4.63
CA ALA A 198 -8.28 12.43 -4.66
C ALA A 198 -7.58 11.52 -5.68
N ASN A 199 -6.69 12.06 -6.52
CA ASN A 199 -5.81 11.29 -7.39
C ASN A 199 -4.42 11.08 -6.79
N HIS A 200 -4.11 11.73 -5.66
CA HIS A 200 -2.86 11.49 -4.98
C HIS A 200 -2.87 10.14 -4.24
N PRO A 201 -1.81 9.33 -4.36
CA PRO A 201 -1.72 8.08 -3.63
C PRO A 201 -1.80 8.24 -2.11
N VAL A 202 -2.55 7.34 -1.48
CA VAL A 202 -2.65 7.20 -0.03
C VAL A 202 -1.66 6.16 0.44
N ARG A 203 -0.98 6.45 1.55
CA ARG A 203 -0.07 5.51 2.19
C ARG A 203 -0.19 5.61 3.71
N PRO A 204 0.13 4.53 4.43
CA PRO A 204 0.35 4.60 5.87
C PRO A 204 1.39 5.67 6.20
N PHE A 205 1.16 6.42 7.27
CA PHE A 205 2.11 7.43 7.73
C PHE A 205 3.39 6.80 8.31
N HIS A 206 3.27 5.59 8.88
CA HIS A 206 4.41 4.88 9.46
C HIS A 206 4.25 3.35 9.27
N LYS A 207 5.37 2.64 9.13
CA LYS A 207 5.42 1.18 8.89
C LYS A 207 4.78 0.35 10.02
N SER A 208 4.83 0.84 11.26
CA SER A 208 4.23 0.16 12.41
C SER A 208 2.71 -0.02 12.30
N PHE A 209 2.01 0.75 11.45
CA PHE A 209 0.57 0.60 11.26
C PHE A 209 0.23 -0.64 10.39
N PRO A 210 0.81 -0.83 9.19
CA PRO A 210 0.74 -2.10 8.48
C PRO A 210 1.15 -3.29 9.35
N ASP A 211 2.30 -3.19 10.05
CA ASP A 211 2.79 -4.27 10.92
C ASP A 211 1.82 -4.61 12.06
N PHE A 212 0.99 -3.65 12.50
CA PHE A 212 -0.06 -3.85 13.50
C PHE A 212 -1.29 -4.51 12.87
N ILE A 213 -1.82 -3.92 11.81
CA ILE A 213 -3.16 -4.26 11.30
C ILE A 213 -3.19 -5.62 10.61
N THR A 214 -2.04 -6.12 10.13
CA THR A 214 -1.92 -7.44 9.48
C THR A 214 -1.45 -8.55 10.42
N ASP A 215 -1.12 -8.22 11.68
CA ASP A 215 -0.67 -9.21 12.66
C ASP A 215 -1.84 -9.56 13.61
N PRO A 216 -2.36 -10.80 13.59
CA PRO A 216 -3.50 -11.20 14.41
C PRO A 216 -3.20 -11.21 15.91
N THR A 217 -1.91 -11.24 16.30
CA THR A 217 -1.49 -11.17 17.71
C THR A 217 -1.47 -9.73 18.23
N ARG A 218 -1.40 -8.74 17.33
CA ARG A 218 -1.38 -7.31 17.66
C ARG A 218 -2.75 -6.65 17.45
N CYS A 219 -3.35 -6.83 16.28
CA CYS A 219 -4.70 -6.35 15.97
C CYS A 219 -5.75 -7.39 16.37
N ILE A 220 -6.02 -7.49 17.68
CA ILE A 220 -6.94 -8.48 18.26
C ILE A 220 -8.40 -8.26 17.80
N ASN A 221 -8.77 -7.00 17.51
CA ASN A 221 -10.12 -6.67 17.05
C ASN A 221 -10.32 -7.13 15.60
N GLN A 222 -11.13 -8.18 15.42
CA GLN A 222 -11.44 -8.78 14.11
C GLN A 222 -12.17 -7.83 13.14
N ARG A 223 -12.82 -6.77 13.66
CA ARG A 223 -13.39 -5.71 12.83
C ARG A 223 -12.33 -5.02 11.97
N PHE A 224 -11.11 -4.88 12.49
CA PHE A 224 -10.04 -4.12 11.86
C PHE A 224 -8.89 -4.97 11.31
N HIS A 225 -8.75 -6.20 11.80
CA HIS A 225 -7.67 -7.07 11.38
C HIS A 225 -7.74 -7.37 9.86
N ILE A 226 -6.64 -7.09 9.17
CA ILE A 226 -6.48 -7.35 7.74
C ILE A 226 -5.74 -8.66 7.57
N PHE A 227 -6.46 -9.71 7.21
CA PHE A 227 -5.83 -10.97 6.80
C PHE A 227 -5.27 -10.84 5.37
N PRO A 228 -3.93 -10.82 5.17
CA PRO A 228 -3.36 -10.45 3.88
C PRO A 228 -3.78 -11.34 2.69
N PRO A 229 -3.84 -12.68 2.80
CA PRO A 229 -4.23 -13.53 1.67
C PRO A 229 -5.60 -13.17 1.07
N ASN A 230 -6.60 -12.86 1.90
CA ASN A 230 -7.94 -12.52 1.42
C ASN A 230 -7.97 -11.18 0.68
N HIS A 231 -7.22 -10.20 1.17
CA HIS A 231 -7.21 -8.85 0.59
C HIS A 231 -6.30 -8.77 -0.65
N HIS A 232 -5.22 -9.54 -0.68
CA HIS A 232 -4.47 -9.78 -1.91
C HIS A 232 -5.35 -10.45 -2.98
N LEU A 233 -6.16 -11.45 -2.61
CA LEU A 233 -7.10 -12.07 -3.56
C LEU A 233 -8.12 -11.07 -4.10
N GLN A 234 -8.64 -10.21 -3.24
CA GLN A 234 -9.57 -9.15 -3.63
C GLN A 234 -8.94 -8.19 -4.64
N LEU A 235 -7.72 -7.70 -4.39
CA LEU A 235 -7.00 -6.83 -5.31
C LEU A 235 -6.64 -7.53 -6.62
N LEU A 236 -6.22 -8.80 -6.56
CA LEU A 236 -5.90 -9.63 -7.71
C LEU A 236 -7.10 -9.77 -8.64
N VAL A 237 -8.25 -10.18 -8.09
CA VAL A 237 -9.50 -10.32 -8.85
C VAL A 237 -9.97 -8.96 -9.35
N GLY A 238 -9.94 -7.91 -8.51
CA GLY A 238 -10.31 -6.56 -8.91
C GLY A 238 -9.50 -6.02 -10.09
N CYS A 239 -8.19 -6.29 -10.13
CA CYS A 239 -7.35 -5.94 -11.28
C CYS A 239 -7.75 -6.69 -12.55
N LEU A 240 -8.00 -8.00 -12.45
CA LEU A 240 -8.38 -8.82 -13.61
C LEU A 240 -9.76 -8.42 -14.16
N GLU A 241 -10.74 -8.16 -13.29
CA GLU A 241 -12.08 -7.69 -13.69
C GLU A 241 -12.03 -6.28 -14.29
N LEU A 242 -11.20 -5.38 -13.73
CA LEU A 242 -10.96 -4.06 -14.31
C LEU A 242 -10.41 -4.17 -15.74
N MET A 243 -9.40 -5.03 -15.93
CA MET A 243 -8.83 -5.29 -17.25
C MET A 243 -9.84 -5.94 -18.20
N ASP A 244 -10.71 -6.84 -17.72
CA ASP A 244 -11.78 -7.43 -18.55
C ASP A 244 -12.78 -6.37 -19.02
N ARG A 245 -13.12 -5.41 -18.16
CA ARG A 245 -14.05 -4.33 -18.47
C ARG A 245 -13.47 -3.26 -19.41
N GLU A 246 -12.23 -2.82 -19.16
CA GLU A 246 -11.69 -1.60 -19.77
C GLU A 246 -10.67 -1.83 -20.89
N LEU A 247 -10.02 -3.00 -20.96
CA LEU A 247 -9.08 -3.26 -22.06
C LEU A 247 -9.85 -3.49 -23.36
N GLU A 248 -9.52 -2.68 -24.36
CA GLU A 248 -10.01 -2.78 -25.73
C GLU A 248 -8.83 -2.84 -26.70
N ARG A 249 -9.06 -3.41 -27.88
CA ARG A 249 -8.07 -3.39 -28.96
C ARG A 249 -7.83 -1.95 -29.40
N ASN A 250 -6.58 -1.59 -29.58
CA ASN A 250 -6.15 -0.25 -29.97
C ASN A 250 -6.62 0.82 -28.98
N MET A 251 -6.34 0.59 -27.69
CA MET A 251 -6.79 1.41 -26.55
C MET A 251 -6.43 2.89 -26.72
N CYS A 252 -5.26 3.18 -27.28
CA CYS A 252 -4.78 4.54 -27.51
C CYS A 252 -5.05 5.05 -28.94
N LYS A 253 -5.85 4.34 -29.76
CA LYS A 253 -6.21 4.71 -31.14
C LYS A 253 -5.00 5.03 -32.02
N LEU A 254 -3.98 4.18 -31.91
CA LEU A 254 -2.70 4.32 -32.59
C LEU A 254 -2.83 4.00 -34.09
N PRO A 255 -2.19 4.81 -34.96
CA PRO A 255 -1.85 4.40 -36.31
C PRO A 255 -0.88 3.21 -36.34
N GLU A 256 -0.90 2.43 -37.42
CA GLU A 256 -0.15 1.16 -37.53
C GLU A 256 1.38 1.31 -37.39
N ALA A 257 1.95 2.45 -37.79
CA ALA A 257 3.41 2.70 -37.79
C ALA A 257 3.90 3.55 -36.60
N THR A 258 3.11 3.64 -35.52
CA THR A 258 3.41 4.55 -34.39
C THR A 258 4.42 3.96 -33.43
N ILE A 259 5.42 4.74 -33.03
CA ILE A 259 6.36 4.37 -31.96
C ILE A 259 5.77 4.80 -30.62
N ASN A 260 5.93 3.97 -29.59
CA ASN A 260 5.31 4.21 -28.27
C ASN A 260 5.68 5.57 -27.64
N SER A 261 6.88 6.09 -27.92
CA SER A 261 7.35 7.38 -27.41
C SER A 261 6.53 8.58 -27.91
N GLU A 262 5.75 8.42 -28.97
CA GLU A 262 4.95 9.47 -29.60
C GLU A 262 3.47 9.46 -29.15
N VAL A 263 3.11 8.59 -28.20
CA VAL A 263 1.73 8.35 -27.79
C VAL A 263 1.34 9.20 -26.58
N GLU A 264 0.26 9.99 -26.72
CA GLU A 264 -0.43 10.56 -25.58
C GLU A 264 -1.23 9.47 -24.84
N GLN A 265 -0.83 9.17 -23.60
CA GLN A 265 -1.40 8.09 -22.82
C GLN A 265 -2.77 8.47 -22.25
N HIS A 266 -3.82 7.84 -22.77
CA HIS A 266 -5.21 8.01 -22.30
C HIS A 266 -5.67 6.82 -21.42
N ILE A 267 -4.76 6.25 -20.64
CA ILE A 267 -5.02 5.06 -19.82
C ILE A 267 -5.21 5.51 -18.36
N SER A 268 -6.34 5.14 -17.75
CA SER A 268 -6.66 5.48 -16.36
C SER A 268 -5.58 4.95 -15.40
N SER A 269 -5.28 5.68 -14.33
CA SER A 269 -4.23 5.28 -13.38
C SER A 269 -4.57 3.96 -12.66
N ALA A 270 -5.86 3.66 -12.44
CA ALA A 270 -6.34 2.37 -11.96
C ALA A 270 -6.01 1.22 -12.94
N LEU A 271 -6.25 1.43 -14.24
CA LEU A 271 -5.94 0.42 -15.26
C LEU A 271 -4.43 0.24 -15.42
N GLN A 272 -3.63 1.32 -15.38
CA GLN A 272 -2.17 1.22 -15.36
C GLN A 272 -1.67 0.38 -14.18
N TYR A 273 -2.24 0.60 -12.98
CA TYR A 273 -1.92 -0.21 -11.81
C TYR A 273 -2.26 -1.67 -12.04
N ALA A 274 -3.49 -1.96 -12.50
CA ALA A 274 -3.95 -3.32 -12.75
C ALA A 274 -3.03 -4.03 -13.75
N CYS A 275 -2.75 -3.43 -14.91
CA CYS A 275 -1.89 -4.02 -15.93
C CYS A 275 -0.48 -4.31 -15.42
N LYS A 276 0.11 -3.42 -14.60
CA LYS A 276 1.50 -3.53 -14.12
C LYS A 276 1.67 -4.36 -12.84
N SER A 277 0.63 -4.54 -12.04
CA SER A 277 0.79 -5.00 -10.66
C SER A 277 -0.14 -6.13 -10.24
N TRP A 278 -1.10 -6.56 -11.06
CA TRP A 278 -2.05 -7.63 -10.68
C TRP A 278 -1.35 -8.88 -10.13
N HIS A 279 -0.29 -9.34 -10.80
CA HIS A 279 0.48 -10.53 -10.42
C HIS A 279 1.20 -10.41 -9.07
N LYS A 280 1.48 -9.19 -8.59
CA LYS A 280 2.11 -8.94 -7.28
C LYS A 280 1.17 -9.25 -6.13
N HIS A 281 -0.14 -9.35 -6.40
CA HIS A 281 -1.14 -9.79 -5.45
C HIS A 281 -1.36 -11.30 -5.43
N PHE A 282 -0.59 -12.07 -6.20
CA PHE A 282 -0.66 -13.52 -6.15
C PHE A 282 0.36 -14.07 -5.15
N THR A 283 -0.07 -14.18 -3.89
CA THR A 283 0.82 -14.39 -2.74
C THR A 283 0.81 -15.80 -2.16
N THR A 284 -0.23 -16.60 -2.40
CA THR A 284 -0.36 -17.95 -1.86
C THR A 284 -0.86 -18.93 -2.91
N GLU A 285 -0.49 -20.21 -2.76
CA GLU A 285 -0.88 -21.29 -3.68
C GLU A 285 -2.40 -21.50 -3.71
N ASP A 286 -3.05 -21.41 -2.54
CA ASP A 286 -4.50 -21.62 -2.38
C ASP A 286 -5.37 -20.70 -3.24
N MET A 287 -4.82 -19.55 -3.67
CA MET A 287 -5.52 -18.61 -4.55
C MET A 287 -5.84 -19.21 -5.92
N VAL A 288 -5.04 -20.17 -6.40
CA VAL A 288 -5.27 -20.90 -7.67
C VAL A 288 -6.60 -21.64 -7.65
N HIS A 289 -7.06 -22.09 -6.48
CA HIS A 289 -8.29 -22.86 -6.34
C HIS A 289 -9.53 -21.97 -6.16
N GLN A 290 -9.37 -20.65 -6.08
CA GLN A 290 -10.47 -19.72 -5.89
C GLN A 290 -11.27 -19.53 -7.18
N PRO A 291 -12.57 -19.88 -7.23
CA PRO A 291 -13.37 -19.85 -8.46
C PRO A 291 -13.45 -18.46 -9.12
N LYS A 292 -13.48 -17.40 -8.30
CA LYS A 292 -13.49 -16.02 -8.79
C LYS A 292 -12.19 -15.69 -9.54
N PHE A 293 -11.05 -16.12 -9.00
CA PHE A 293 -9.76 -15.91 -9.64
C PHE A 293 -9.63 -16.72 -10.93
N THR A 294 -9.93 -18.03 -10.89
CA THR A 294 -9.78 -18.88 -12.08
C THR A 294 -10.67 -18.42 -13.23
N SER A 295 -11.91 -18.00 -12.95
CA SER A 295 -12.81 -17.43 -13.96
C SER A 295 -12.30 -16.11 -14.54
N ALA A 296 -11.82 -15.19 -13.68
CA ALA A 296 -11.29 -13.90 -14.13
C ALA A 296 -9.99 -14.07 -14.94
N LEU A 297 -9.09 -14.95 -14.49
CA LEU A 297 -7.84 -15.25 -15.20
C LEU A 297 -8.12 -15.90 -16.57
N CYS A 298 -9.07 -16.82 -16.65
CA CYS A 298 -9.46 -17.44 -17.92
C CYS A 298 -9.95 -16.37 -18.91
N ARG A 299 -10.92 -15.53 -18.52
CA ARG A 299 -11.40 -14.43 -19.38
C ARG A 299 -10.26 -13.51 -19.82
N PHE A 300 -9.37 -13.15 -18.90
CA PHE A 300 -8.21 -12.33 -19.18
C PHE A 300 -7.30 -12.98 -20.23
N LEU A 301 -6.87 -14.22 -20.03
CA LEU A 301 -5.97 -14.94 -20.92
C LEU A 301 -6.58 -15.26 -22.27
N GLU A 302 -7.91 -15.41 -22.34
CA GLU A 302 -8.59 -15.80 -23.57
C GLU A 302 -9.06 -14.61 -24.41
N LYS A 303 -9.34 -13.46 -23.79
CA LYS A 303 -9.95 -12.31 -24.50
C LYS A 303 -9.12 -11.05 -24.44
N LYS A 304 -8.28 -10.89 -23.42
CA LYS A 304 -7.63 -9.62 -23.10
C LYS A 304 -6.11 -9.67 -23.14
N PHE A 305 -5.50 -10.84 -23.31
CA PHE A 305 -4.05 -11.00 -23.32
C PHE A 305 -3.35 -10.05 -24.30
N LEU A 306 -3.77 -10.01 -25.56
CA LEU A 306 -3.15 -9.11 -26.54
C LEU A 306 -3.40 -7.62 -26.24
N PHE A 307 -4.58 -7.27 -25.72
CA PHE A 307 -4.91 -5.88 -25.38
C PHE A 307 -4.09 -5.42 -24.17
N TRP A 308 -3.84 -6.33 -23.22
CA TRP A 308 -2.96 -6.09 -22.09
C TRP A 308 -1.50 -5.90 -22.52
N LEU A 309 -1.01 -6.70 -23.48
CA LEU A 309 0.33 -6.50 -24.05
C LEU A 309 0.47 -5.17 -24.78
N GLU A 310 -0.55 -4.77 -25.55
CA GLU A 310 -0.61 -3.46 -26.19
C GLU A 310 -0.48 -2.33 -25.15
N VAL A 311 -1.27 -2.39 -24.08
CA VAL A 311 -1.22 -1.39 -23.00
C VAL A 311 0.14 -1.40 -22.28
N LEU A 312 0.69 -2.57 -21.95
CA LEU A 312 2.02 -2.65 -21.32
C LEU A 312 3.12 -2.11 -22.23
N SER A 313 3.02 -2.33 -23.54
CA SER A 313 3.92 -1.77 -24.54
C SER A 313 3.89 -0.24 -24.52
N VAL A 314 2.70 0.37 -24.62
CA VAL A 314 2.52 1.84 -24.53
C VAL A 314 3.05 2.42 -23.22
N LEU A 315 2.90 1.69 -22.11
CA LEU A 315 3.39 2.10 -20.79
C LEU A 315 4.89 1.87 -20.57
N GLY A 316 5.62 1.34 -21.56
CA GLY A 316 7.04 0.97 -21.42
C GLY A 316 7.27 -0.12 -20.37
N ALA A 317 6.26 -0.98 -20.15
CA ALA A 317 6.18 -1.94 -19.06
C ALA A 317 6.07 -3.40 -19.54
N THR A 318 6.46 -3.71 -20.79
CA THR A 318 6.43 -5.07 -21.35
C THR A 318 7.12 -6.11 -20.47
N ARG A 319 8.18 -5.72 -19.74
CA ARG A 319 8.88 -6.62 -18.80
C ARG A 319 7.95 -7.14 -17.68
N GLU A 320 6.96 -6.35 -17.26
CA GLU A 320 5.98 -6.78 -16.27
C GLU A 320 5.12 -7.95 -16.81
N ALA A 321 4.93 -8.07 -18.13
CA ALA A 321 4.22 -9.22 -18.69
C ALA A 321 4.99 -10.53 -18.49
N VAL A 322 6.31 -10.49 -18.72
CA VAL A 322 7.20 -11.65 -18.52
C VAL A 322 7.20 -12.07 -17.05
N VAL A 323 7.31 -11.11 -16.13
CA VAL A 323 7.27 -11.38 -14.69
C VAL A 323 5.91 -11.94 -14.27
N ALA A 324 4.81 -11.32 -14.71
CA ALA A 324 3.46 -11.73 -14.35
C ALA A 324 3.16 -13.17 -14.78
N LEU A 325 3.44 -13.50 -16.04
CA LEU A 325 3.20 -14.83 -16.60
C LEU A 325 4.10 -15.87 -15.94
N GLY A 326 5.37 -15.54 -15.65
CA GLY A 326 6.26 -16.44 -14.91
C GLY A 326 5.80 -16.72 -13.48
N VAL A 327 5.32 -15.70 -12.76
CA VAL A 327 4.73 -15.85 -11.42
C VAL A 327 3.51 -16.76 -11.49
N VAL A 328 2.58 -16.49 -12.40
CA VAL A 328 1.34 -17.28 -12.49
C VAL A 328 1.61 -18.72 -12.92
N ALA A 329 2.49 -18.95 -13.90
CA ALA A 329 2.87 -20.29 -14.33
C ALA A 329 3.43 -21.14 -13.18
N LYS A 330 4.22 -20.54 -12.27
CA LYS A 330 4.78 -21.24 -11.11
C LYS A 330 3.72 -21.87 -10.21
N TRP A 331 2.57 -21.22 -10.08
CA TRP A 331 1.49 -21.66 -9.19
C TRP A 331 0.42 -22.48 -9.91
N LEU A 332 0.31 -22.39 -11.24
CA LEU A 332 -0.67 -23.12 -12.04
C LEU A 332 -0.27 -24.58 -12.38
N LYS A 333 0.64 -25.22 -11.64
CA LYS A 333 1.25 -26.51 -12.03
C LYS A 333 0.27 -27.63 -12.44
N GLU A 334 -0.91 -27.67 -11.81
CA GLU A 334 -1.96 -28.67 -12.07
C GLU A 334 -3.18 -28.09 -12.80
N SER A 335 -3.10 -26.83 -13.24
CA SER A 335 -4.20 -26.13 -13.90
C SER A 335 -4.22 -26.43 -15.41
N PRO A 336 -5.42 -26.62 -16.01
CA PRO A 336 -5.53 -26.70 -17.47
C PRO A 336 -5.12 -25.40 -18.18
N MET A 337 -5.03 -24.27 -17.47
CA MET A 337 -4.60 -22.99 -18.04
C MET A 337 -3.08 -22.90 -18.19
N LEU A 338 -2.30 -23.83 -17.63
CA LEU A 338 -0.84 -23.75 -17.61
C LEU A 338 -0.24 -23.73 -19.02
N ASP A 339 -0.76 -24.54 -19.94
CA ASP A 339 -0.27 -24.58 -21.32
C ASP A 339 -0.47 -23.25 -22.03
N LEU A 340 -1.64 -22.63 -21.87
CA LEU A 340 -1.93 -21.30 -22.41
C LEU A 340 -1.01 -20.24 -21.80
N VAL A 341 -0.81 -20.24 -20.48
CA VAL A 341 0.09 -19.29 -19.81
C VAL A 341 1.54 -19.44 -20.28
N ASN A 342 2.00 -20.68 -20.46
CA ASN A 342 3.34 -20.97 -20.96
C ASN A 342 3.50 -20.52 -22.42
N ASP A 343 2.46 -20.69 -23.25
CA ASP A 343 2.48 -20.21 -24.64
C ASP A 343 2.45 -18.68 -24.71
N CYS A 344 1.61 -18.02 -23.89
CA CYS A 344 1.65 -16.56 -23.70
C CYS A 344 3.03 -16.06 -23.27
N PHE A 345 3.69 -16.75 -22.33
CA PHE A 345 5.04 -16.40 -21.87
C PHE A 345 6.05 -16.50 -23.02
N LYS A 346 6.01 -17.58 -23.80
CA LYS A 346 6.86 -17.76 -24.98
C LYS A 346 6.60 -16.70 -26.05
N PHE A 347 5.34 -16.36 -26.30
CA PHE A 347 4.95 -15.31 -27.24
C PHE A 347 5.58 -13.96 -26.85
N VAL A 348 5.41 -13.53 -25.60
CA VAL A 348 5.97 -12.26 -25.11
C VAL A 348 7.49 -12.24 -25.18
N THR A 349 8.14 -13.32 -24.77
CA THR A 349 9.61 -13.38 -24.75
C THR A 349 10.22 -13.46 -26.15
N THR A 350 9.56 -14.13 -27.09
CA THR A 350 10.01 -14.23 -28.50
C THR A 350 9.92 -12.89 -29.22
N PHE A 351 8.84 -12.13 -28.99
CA PHE A 351 8.58 -10.86 -29.67
C PHE A 351 8.85 -9.63 -28.79
N PHE A 352 9.62 -9.80 -27.71
CA PHE A 352 9.79 -8.80 -26.66
C PHE A 352 10.23 -7.43 -27.18
N GLU A 353 11.28 -7.39 -28.01
CA GLU A 353 11.86 -6.15 -28.52
C GLU A 353 10.83 -5.37 -29.37
N VAL A 354 10.24 -6.05 -30.35
CA VAL A 354 9.30 -5.42 -31.29
C VAL A 354 8.03 -4.94 -30.56
N ILE A 355 7.50 -5.75 -29.64
CA ILE A 355 6.35 -5.34 -28.81
C ILE A 355 6.73 -4.15 -27.93
N SER A 356 7.93 -4.11 -27.34
CA SER A 356 8.32 -3.02 -26.45
C SER A 356 8.52 -1.69 -27.16
N GLU A 357 8.92 -1.71 -28.43
CA GLU A 357 9.14 -0.51 -29.23
C GLU A 357 7.83 0.10 -29.75
N SER A 358 6.88 -0.74 -30.19
CA SER A 358 5.64 -0.25 -30.77
C SER A 358 4.46 -1.23 -30.59
N ALA A 359 3.43 -0.75 -29.89
CA ALA A 359 2.26 -1.55 -29.51
C ALA A 359 1.47 -2.17 -30.68
N PRO A 360 1.29 -1.49 -31.84
CA PRO A 360 0.68 -2.10 -33.03
C PRO A 360 1.32 -3.42 -33.47
N HIS A 361 2.63 -3.61 -33.25
CA HIS A 361 3.33 -4.84 -33.64
C HIS A 361 2.88 -6.08 -32.85
N VAL A 362 2.13 -5.94 -31.76
CA VAL A 362 1.40 -7.06 -31.16
C VAL A 362 0.53 -7.77 -32.20
N TYR A 363 -0.15 -7.02 -33.07
CA TYR A 363 -1.08 -7.55 -34.07
C TYR A 363 -0.46 -7.71 -35.46
N HIS A 364 0.46 -6.83 -35.84
CA HIS A 364 0.99 -6.81 -37.21
C HIS A 364 2.26 -7.65 -37.40
N SER A 365 2.94 -8.01 -36.31
CA SER A 365 4.18 -8.79 -36.38
C SER A 365 4.17 -9.98 -35.45
N ALA A 366 3.97 -9.78 -34.15
CA ALA A 366 4.06 -10.84 -33.17
C ALA A 366 3.02 -11.94 -33.40
N LEU A 367 1.74 -11.56 -33.56
CA LEU A 367 0.68 -12.54 -33.84
C LEU A 367 0.91 -13.26 -35.19
N PRO A 368 0.95 -12.61 -36.37
CA PRO A 368 1.07 -13.32 -37.65
C PRO A 368 2.33 -14.16 -37.82
N LEU A 369 3.44 -13.82 -37.14
CA LEU A 369 4.69 -14.57 -37.19
C LEU A 369 4.82 -15.64 -36.10
N SER A 370 3.83 -15.76 -35.20
CA SER A 370 3.78 -16.83 -34.22
C SER A 370 3.56 -18.18 -34.91
N PRO A 371 4.22 -19.28 -34.49
CA PRO A 371 4.02 -20.59 -35.09
C PRO A 371 2.55 -21.01 -35.11
N HIS A 372 2.09 -21.69 -36.16
CA HIS A 372 0.70 -22.19 -36.24
C HIS A 372 0.33 -23.21 -35.14
N THR A 373 1.33 -23.76 -34.43
CA THR A 373 1.15 -24.63 -33.26
C THR A 373 1.03 -23.87 -31.94
N SER A 374 1.18 -22.54 -31.95
CA SER A 374 0.99 -21.68 -30.77
C SER A 374 -0.49 -21.57 -30.43
N ILE A 375 -0.82 -21.78 -29.16
CA ILE A 375 -2.19 -21.62 -28.63
C ILE A 375 -2.63 -20.16 -28.77
N VAL A 376 -1.72 -19.20 -28.54
CA VAL A 376 -1.99 -17.77 -28.77
C VAL A 376 -2.38 -17.53 -30.24
N GLN A 377 -1.66 -18.11 -31.19
CA GLN A 377 -1.95 -17.94 -32.62
C GLN A 377 -3.25 -18.60 -33.08
N GLU A 378 -3.62 -19.73 -32.47
CA GLU A 378 -4.89 -20.40 -32.77
C GLU A 378 -6.09 -19.62 -32.20
N LYS A 379 -5.90 -18.98 -31.05
CA LYS A 379 -6.99 -18.39 -30.26
C LYS A 379 -7.32 -16.94 -30.62
N TYR A 380 -6.34 -16.18 -31.10
CA TYR A 380 -6.43 -14.75 -31.43
C TYR A 380 -6.27 -14.50 -32.92
#